data_AF-A0A4S8KP69-F1
#
_entry.id   AF-A0A4S8KP69-F1
#
_cell.length_a   1.000
_cell.length_b   1.000
_cell.length_c   1.000
_cell.angle_alpha   90.00
_cell.angle_beta   90.00
_cell.angle_gamma   90.00
#
_symmetry.space_group_name_H-M   'P 1'
#
loop_
_entity.id
_entity.type
_entity.pdbx_description
1 polymer ?
#
loop_
_entity_poly.entity_id
_entity_poly.type
_entity_poly.pdbx_seq_one_letter_code
_entity_poly.pdbx_strand_id
1 'polypeptide(L)' 'YIPIIPRLRSFFTNSNLAEKMQYRHRFITGQLGESSSEPDKVKDVFDGKNYKELIGENVIVGDETFQHKYFDNKRDIALS' A
#
# COMPACT_ATOMS: atom_id res chain seq x y z
N TYR A 1 20.02 -4.47 -15.68
CA TYR A 1 19.05 -5.56 -15.43
C TYR A 1 19.05 -5.86 -13.94
N ILE A 2 17.89 -5.87 -13.30
CA ILE A 2 17.71 -6.19 -11.89
C ILE A 2 17.15 -7.62 -11.82
N PRO A 3 17.81 -8.57 -11.14
CA PRO A 3 17.28 -9.93 -11.04
C PRO A 3 16.11 -9.94 -10.04
N ILE A 4 14.88 -10.01 -10.56
CA ILE A 4 13.65 -9.90 -9.76
C ILE A 4 13.43 -11.15 -8.90
N ILE A 5 13.64 -12.35 -9.46
CA ILE A 5 13.40 -13.63 -8.77
C ILE A 5 14.12 -13.74 -7.41
N PRO A 6 15.44 -13.51 -7.29
CA PRO A 6 16.11 -13.60 -5.99
C PRO A 6 15.65 -12.52 -5.01
N ARG A 7 15.23 -11.34 -5.49
CA ARG A 7 14.70 -10.27 -4.64
C ARG A 7 13.34 -10.65 -4.06
N LEU A 8 12.45 -11.23 -4.87
CA LEU A 8 11.16 -11.73 -4.39
C LEU A 8 11.34 -12.85 -3.36
N ARG A 9 12.28 -13.78 -3.60
CA ARG A 9 12.63 -14.80 -2.61
C ARG A 9 13.12 -14.18 -1.30
N SER A 10 14.03 -13.21 -1.40
CA SER A 10 14.55 -12.50 -0.23
C SER A 10 13.46 -11.77 0.55
N PHE A 11 12.47 -11.20 -0.13
CA PHE A 11 11.34 -10.55 0.54
C PHE A 11 10.44 -11.54 1.26
N PHE A 12 10.20 -12.72 0.67
CA PHE A 12 9.44 -13.78 1.30
C PHE A 12 10.16 -14.38 2.52
N THR A 13 11.48 -14.56 2.45
CA THR A 13 12.27 -15.14 3.54
C THR A 13 12.56 -14.18 4.69
N ASN A 14 12.33 -12.88 4.50
CA ASN A 14 12.51 -11.88 5.57
C ASN A 14 11.24 -11.80 6.41
N SER A 15 11.28 -12.29 7.65
CA SER A 15 10.13 -12.36 8.55
C SER A 15 9.50 -10.99 8.84
N ASN A 16 10.29 -9.95 9.06
CA ASN A 16 9.77 -8.59 9.31
C ASN A 16 8.99 -8.05 8.10
N LEU A 17 9.52 -8.28 6.90
CA LEU A 17 8.85 -7.85 5.68
C LEU A 17 7.63 -8.72 5.38
N ALA A 18 7.72 -10.04 5.58
CA ALA A 18 6.61 -10.97 5.42
C ALA A 18 5.45 -10.62 6.37
N GLU A 19 5.75 -10.22 7.60
CA GLU A 19 4.78 -9.71 8.56
C GLU A 19 4.13 -8.42 8.08
N LYS A 20 4.92 -7.44 7.63
CA LYS A 20 4.39 -6.18 7.07
C LYS A 20 3.49 -6.43 5.86
N MET A 21 3.83 -7.39 5.00
CA MET A 21 3.04 -7.73 3.81
C MET A 21 1.71 -8.44 4.12
N GLN A 22 1.47 -8.87 5.36
CA GLN A 22 0.20 -9.49 5.76
C GLN A 22 -1.01 -8.56 5.62
N TYR A 23 -0.80 -7.24 5.56
CA TYR A 23 -1.90 -6.28 5.37
C TYR A 23 -2.76 -6.59 4.14
N ARG A 24 -2.15 -7.06 3.03
CA ARG A 24 -2.87 -7.46 1.80
C ARG A 24 -3.78 -8.65 2.01
N HIS A 25 -3.31 -9.64 2.78
CA HIS A 25 -4.10 -10.82 3.12
C HIS A 25 -5.18 -10.50 4.16
N ARG A 26 -4.99 -9.47 4.98
CA ARG A 26 -5.97 -9.04 5.98
C ARG A 26 -6.91 -7.94 5.47
N PHE A 27 -6.75 -7.47 4.24
CA PHE A 27 -7.54 -6.38 3.69
C PHE A 27 -8.97 -6.83 3.37
N ILE A 28 -9.95 -6.09 3.91
CA ILE A 28 -11.38 -6.28 3.71
C ILE A 28 -11.97 -4.92 3.36
N THR A 29 -12.81 -4.81 2.34
CA THR A 29 -13.36 -3.53 1.82
C THR A 29 -14.50 -2.95 2.67
N GLY A 30 -14.71 -3.48 3.88
CA GLY A 30 -15.75 -3.03 4.82
C GLY A 30 -17.08 -3.74 4.69
N GLN A 31 -17.20 -4.77 3.84
CA GLN A 31 -18.39 -5.62 3.80
C GLN A 31 -18.32 -6.73 4.85
N LEU A 32 -19.38 -6.88 5.65
CA LEU A 32 -19.45 -7.92 6.69
C LEU A 32 -19.45 -9.32 6.04
N GLY A 33 -18.46 -10.14 6.35
CA GLY A 33 -18.31 -11.50 5.82
C GLY A 33 -17.43 -11.62 4.57
N GLU A 34 -16.82 -10.52 4.13
CA GLU A 34 -15.92 -10.50 2.98
C GLU A 34 -14.50 -11.04 3.36
N SER A 35 -13.91 -11.83 2.47
CA SER A 35 -12.54 -12.35 2.60
C SER A 35 -11.61 -11.75 1.53
N SER A 36 -10.38 -11.42 1.90
CA SER A 36 -9.34 -10.96 0.95
C SER A 36 -9.05 -11.97 -0.17
N SER A 37 -9.40 -13.24 0.04
CA SER A 37 -9.06 -14.38 -0.82
C SER A 37 -10.29 -14.93 -1.57
N GLU A 38 -11.31 -14.10 -1.80
CA GLU A 38 -12.49 -14.51 -2.57
C GLU A 38 -12.11 -14.94 -3.99
N PRO A 39 -12.53 -16.14 -4.43
CA PRO A 39 -12.33 -16.59 -5.80
C PRO A 39 -12.92 -15.58 -6.79
N ASP A 40 -12.21 -15.37 -7.90
CA ASP A 40 -12.63 -14.56 -9.04
C ASP A 40 -12.90 -13.06 -8.76
N LYS A 41 -12.46 -12.54 -7.60
CA LYS A 41 -12.53 -11.11 -7.28
C LYS A 41 -11.13 -10.51 -7.13
N VAL A 42 -10.82 -9.56 -8.01
CA VAL A 42 -9.66 -8.68 -7.84
C VAL A 42 -10.06 -7.53 -6.92
N LYS A 43 -9.38 -7.41 -5.79
CA LYS A 43 -9.59 -6.34 -4.81
C LYS A 43 -8.38 -5.43 -4.80
N ASP A 44 -8.62 -4.14 -4.92
CA ASP A 44 -7.56 -3.15 -4.83
C ASP A 44 -7.27 -2.86 -3.36
N VAL A 45 -6.12 -3.35 -2.88
CA VAL A 45 -5.64 -3.05 -1.52
C VAL A 45 -5.20 -1.60 -1.41
N PHE A 46 -4.74 -1.03 -2.52
CA PHE A 46 -4.29 0.36 -2.61
C PHE A 46 -5.48 1.18 -3.10
N ASP A 47 -6.39 1.55 -2.19
CA ASP A 47 -7.57 2.31 -2.58
C ASP A 47 -7.17 3.55 -3.40
N GLY A 48 -7.46 3.49 -4.70
CA GLY A 48 -7.21 4.59 -5.60
C GLY A 48 -7.93 5.86 -5.18
N LYS A 49 -8.98 5.78 -4.35
CA LYS A 49 -9.64 6.93 -3.73
C LYS A 49 -8.73 7.59 -2.71
N ASN A 50 -8.14 6.85 -1.77
CA ASN A 50 -7.18 7.39 -0.80
C ASN A 50 -5.99 8.04 -1.51
N TYR A 51 -5.45 7.38 -2.54
CA TYR A 51 -4.42 7.99 -3.39
C TYR A 51 -4.89 9.32 -4.02
N LYS A 52 -6.08 9.35 -4.62
CA LYS A 52 -6.64 10.56 -5.25
C LYS A 52 -6.85 11.70 -4.26
N GLU A 53 -7.27 11.40 -3.03
CA GLU A 53 -7.44 12.38 -1.96
C GLU A 53 -6.08 12.97 -1.58
N LEU A 54 -5.09 12.12 -1.35
CA LEU A 54 -3.75 12.52 -0.91
C LEU A 54 -2.93 13.30 -1.95
N ILE A 55 -3.21 13.18 -3.27
CA ILE A 55 -2.54 14.00 -4.32
C ILE A 55 -2.69 15.51 -4.05
N GLY A 56 -3.82 15.91 -3.48
CA GLY A 56 -4.12 17.31 -3.21
C GLY A 56 -3.57 17.82 -1.87
N GLU A 57 -3.24 16.92 -0.95
CA GLU A 57 -3.06 17.23 0.46
C GLU A 57 -1.60 17.40 0.87
N ASN A 58 -1.37 18.33 1.80
CA ASN A 58 -0.09 18.54 2.45
C ASN A 58 0.18 17.43 3.46
N VAL A 59 1.44 17.03 3.62
CA VAL A 59 1.82 16.02 4.61
C VAL A 59 1.57 16.55 6.02
N ILE A 60 0.88 15.77 6.86
CA ILE A 60 0.60 16.10 8.27
C ILE A 60 1.20 15.01 9.16
N VAL A 61 2.06 15.39 10.11
CA VAL A 61 2.65 14.46 11.09
C VAL A 61 2.44 15.03 12.49
N GLY A 62 1.55 14.40 13.26
CA GLY A 62 1.12 14.95 14.54
C GLY A 62 0.39 16.27 14.35
N ASP A 63 0.88 17.34 14.99
CA ASP A 63 0.32 18.70 14.89
C ASP A 63 1.04 19.57 13.83
N GLU A 64 2.00 19.01 13.09
CA GLU A 64 2.80 19.73 12.09
C GLU A 64 2.31 19.45 10.66
N THR A 65 2.04 20.52 9.91
CA THR A 65 1.71 20.47 8.47
C THR A 65 2.91 20.94 7.66
N PHE A 66 3.42 20.07 6.80
CA PHE A 66 4.53 20.38 5.89
C PHE A 66 4.05 21.15 4.65
N GLN A 67 4.95 21.91 4.01
CA GLN A 67 4.61 22.68 2.79
C GLN A 67 4.48 21.82 1.53
N HIS A 68 5.05 20.61 1.54
CA HIS A 68 4.98 19.68 0.42
C HIS A 68 3.79 18.72 0.57
N LYS A 69 3.32 18.22 -0.57
CA LYS A 69 2.20 17.27 -0.63
C LYS A 69 2.65 15.83 -0.45
N TYR A 70 1.71 14.93 -0.15
CA TYR A 70 2.00 13.49 -0.09
C TYR A 70 2.55 12.93 -1.41
N PHE A 71 2.17 13.52 -2.55
CA PHE A 71 2.64 13.17 -3.90
C PHE A 71 3.00 14.43 -4.68
N ASP A 72 4.18 14.99 -4.42
CA ASP A 72 4.64 16.25 -5.05
C ASP A 72 5.61 15.98 -6.22
N ASN A 73 6.26 14.81 -6.23
CA ASN A 73 7.11 14.36 -7.32
C ASN A 73 6.37 13.35 -8.22
N LYS A 74 6.61 13.44 -9.53
CA LYS A 74 6.10 12.49 -10.53
C LYS A 74 6.57 11.03 -10.31
N ARG A 75 7.54 10.81 -9.43
CA ARG A 75 8.06 9.49 -9.05
C ARG A 75 7.54 8.99 -7.72
N ASP A 76 6.70 9.76 -7.03
CA ASP A 76 6.13 9.32 -5.76
C ASP A 76 5.11 8.22 -6.03
N ILE A 77 5.20 7.14 -5.26
CA ILE A 77 4.38 5.95 -5.40
C ILE A 77 3.65 5.74 -4.08
N ALA A 78 2.33 5.62 -4.13
CA ALA A 78 1.57 5.17 -2.99
C ALA A 78 1.89 3.70 -2.73
N LEU A 79 2.58 3.41 -1.63
CA LEU A 79 2.87 2.06 -1.16
C LEU A 79 1.94 1.61 -0.02
N SER A 80 0.78 2.28 0.13
CA SER A 80 -0.15 2.12 1.25
C SER A 80 -0.60 0.68 1.51
#